data_AF-A0A7V4E7I8-F1
#
_entry.id   AF-A0A7V4E7I8-F1
#
_cell.length_a   1.000
_cell.length_b   1.000
_cell.length_c   1.000
_cell.angle_alpha   90.00
_cell.angle_beta   90.00
_cell.angle_gamma   90.00
#
_symmetry.space_group_name_H-M   'P 1'
#
loop_
_entity.id
_entity.type
_entity.pdbx_description
1 polymer ?
#
loop_
_entity_poly.entity_id
_entity_poly.type
_entity_poly.pdbx_seq_one_letter_code
_entity_poly.pdbx_strand_id
1 'polypeptide(L)'
;MASKRPAPKDLVPKAKHFDEANVARLGLISIQERIPEGYSSWEEEFEFLGKPVKLACYASDKVGGVPHGLDNEVSLALIALYFNAGSPEDGTFTATPYQILKLMGLDTSGYYYQALKESLLRLTTATYVLSEAWRSDGRWQSVTFRYIEKLEYTSSQDGRLDRSSVLRITLAKEIVRSLKQNYVKPIDIEFMASLRRPL
;
A
#
# COMPACT_ATOMS: atom_id res chain seq x y z
N MET A 1 -8.01 -29.47 46.74
CA MET A 1 -6.98 -28.70 46.03
C MET A 1 -7.41 -28.54 44.58
N ALA A 2 -7.93 -27.37 44.19
CA ALA A 2 -8.40 -27.11 42.84
C ALA A 2 -7.27 -26.48 42.01
N SER A 3 -6.82 -27.20 40.98
CA SER A 3 -5.82 -26.72 40.02
C SER A 3 -6.42 -25.60 39.16
N LYS A 4 -5.97 -24.36 39.36
CA LYS A 4 -6.32 -23.22 38.50
C LYS A 4 -5.73 -23.46 37.10
N ARG A 5 -6.59 -23.64 36.10
CA ARG A 5 -6.20 -23.52 34.69
C ARG A 5 -5.59 -22.13 34.45
N PRO A 6 -4.44 -22.00 33.78
CA PRO A 6 -3.94 -20.69 33.39
C PRO A 6 -4.88 -20.07 32.36
N ALA A 7 -5.18 -18.78 32.53
CA ALA A 7 -5.92 -18.00 31.55
C ALA A 7 -5.16 -17.95 30.21
N PRO A 8 -5.85 -17.90 29.05
CA PRO A 8 -5.18 -17.78 27.77
C PRO A 8 -4.40 -16.46 27.73
N LYS A 9 -3.09 -16.56 27.48
CA LYS A 9 -2.23 -15.40 27.17
C LYS A 9 -2.74 -14.75 25.90
N ASP A 10 -3.11 -13.48 26.00
CA ASP A 10 -3.10 -12.45 24.96
C ASP A 10 -3.25 -12.97 23.52
N LEU A 11 -4.50 -13.15 23.08
CA LEU A 11 -4.83 -13.17 21.66
C LEU A 11 -4.61 -11.75 21.13
N VAL A 12 -3.38 -11.45 20.69
CA VAL A 12 -3.16 -10.34 19.76
C VAL A 12 -4.15 -10.57 18.61
N PRO A 13 -5.06 -9.62 18.31
CA PRO A 13 -5.99 -9.79 17.20
C PRO A 13 -5.17 -10.13 15.96
N LYS A 14 -5.44 -11.28 15.34
CA LYS A 14 -4.82 -11.67 14.07
C LYS A 14 -5.11 -10.53 13.11
N ALA A 15 -4.10 -9.73 12.76
CA ALA A 15 -4.28 -8.59 11.88
C ALA A 15 -4.97 -9.10 10.61
N LYS A 16 -6.11 -8.50 10.26
CA LYS A 16 -6.78 -8.85 9.01
C LYS A 16 -5.94 -8.23 7.89
N HIS A 17 -5.37 -9.07 7.04
CA HIS A 17 -4.58 -8.59 5.91
C HIS A 17 -5.54 -8.39 4.74
N PHE A 18 -5.75 -7.13 4.38
CA PHE A 18 -6.63 -6.73 3.32
C PHE A 18 -5.85 -5.95 2.28
N ASP A 19 -6.18 -6.18 1.02
CA ASP A 19 -5.79 -5.34 -0.09
C ASP A 19 -6.98 -4.51 -0.57
N GLU A 20 -6.73 -3.37 -1.20
CA GLU A 20 -7.78 -2.61 -1.89
C GLU A 20 -8.08 -3.30 -3.23
N ALA A 21 -9.32 -3.73 -3.42
CA ALA A 21 -9.63 -4.67 -4.50
C ALA A 21 -9.55 -4.06 -5.90
N ASN A 22 -9.66 -2.73 -6.07
CA ASN A 22 -9.45 -2.12 -7.37
C ASN A 22 -7.97 -2.11 -7.75
N VAL A 23 -7.09 -1.62 -6.87
CA VAL A 23 -5.63 -1.58 -7.03
C VAL A 23 -5.10 -2.98 -7.32
N ALA A 24 -5.51 -3.97 -6.52
CA ALA A 24 -5.09 -5.36 -6.67
C ALA A 24 -5.56 -5.97 -8.00
N ARG A 25 -6.82 -5.75 -8.38
CA ARG A 25 -7.40 -6.31 -9.61
C ARG A 25 -6.79 -5.69 -10.87
N LEU A 26 -6.47 -4.40 -10.82
CA LEU A 26 -5.93 -3.65 -11.96
C LEU A 26 -4.41 -3.75 -12.06
N GLY A 27 -3.73 -4.34 -11.07
CA GLY A 27 -2.26 -4.48 -11.08
C GLY A 27 -1.54 -3.14 -11.11
N LEU A 28 -2.07 -2.13 -10.40
CA LEU A 28 -1.55 -0.75 -10.49
C LEU A 28 -0.12 -0.58 -9.94
N ILE A 29 0.36 -1.54 -9.15
CA ILE A 29 1.73 -1.60 -8.67
C ILE A 29 2.39 -2.83 -9.31
N SER A 30 3.49 -2.61 -10.02
CA SER A 30 4.20 -3.71 -10.69
C SER A 30 4.82 -4.66 -9.68
N ILE A 31 4.74 -5.98 -9.94
CA ILE A 31 5.41 -6.99 -9.10
C ILE A 31 6.92 -7.05 -9.30
N GLN A 32 7.45 -6.46 -10.39
CA GLN A 32 8.86 -6.51 -10.71
C GLN A 32 9.67 -5.70 -9.69
N GLU A 33 10.68 -6.30 -9.06
CA GLU A 33 11.58 -5.58 -8.14
C GLU A 33 12.44 -4.53 -8.84
N ARG A 34 12.68 -4.70 -10.14
CA ARG A 34 13.47 -3.79 -10.96
C ARG A 34 12.70 -3.46 -12.22
N ILE A 35 12.66 -2.17 -12.52
CA ILE A 35 12.14 -1.63 -13.77
C ILE A 35 13.30 -0.98 -14.56
N PRO A 36 13.16 -0.80 -15.89
CA PRO A 36 14.17 -0.09 -16.67
C PRO A 36 14.44 1.31 -16.13
N GLU A 37 15.68 1.79 -16.29
CA GLU A 37 16.03 3.16 -15.90
C GLU A 37 15.15 4.17 -16.68
N GLY A 38 14.63 5.18 -15.98
CA GLY A 38 13.75 6.19 -16.57
C GLY A 38 12.30 5.73 -16.80
N TYR A 39 11.94 4.49 -16.44
CA TYR A 39 10.58 3.97 -16.59
C TYR A 39 9.60 4.66 -15.62
N SER A 40 9.05 5.78 -16.09
CA SER A 40 8.28 6.75 -15.30
C SER A 40 6.82 6.83 -15.72
N SER A 41 6.42 6.13 -16.79
CA SER A 41 5.02 6.01 -17.16
C SER A 41 4.72 4.70 -17.89
N TRP A 42 3.44 4.32 -17.86
CA TRP A 42 2.87 3.27 -18.70
C TRP A 42 1.42 3.60 -19.03
N GLU A 43 0.95 3.09 -20.15
CA GLU A 43 -0.45 3.17 -20.60
C GLU A 43 -0.85 1.80 -21.13
N GLU A 44 -2.01 1.30 -20.72
CA GLU A 44 -2.54 0.00 -21.07
C GLU A 44 -4.00 0.14 -21.49
N GLU A 45 -4.36 -0.47 -22.63
CA GLU A 45 -5.74 -0.56 -23.10
C GLU A 45 -6.11 -2.02 -23.31
N PHE A 46 -7.21 -2.46 -22.69
CA PHE A 46 -7.72 -3.83 -22.83
C PHE A 46 -9.22 -3.87 -22.67
N GLU A 47 -9.82 -5.02 -22.99
CA GLU A 47 -11.25 -5.26 -22.81
C GLU A 47 -11.51 -6.05 -21.52
N PHE A 48 -12.44 -5.57 -20.69
CA PHE A 48 -12.90 -6.28 -19.50
C PHE A 48 -14.42 -6.34 -19.47
N LEU A 49 -14.98 -7.55 -19.48
CA LEU A 49 -16.43 -7.79 -19.52
C LEU A 49 -17.14 -7.03 -20.68
N GLY A 50 -16.54 -7.02 -21.87
CA GLY A 50 -17.12 -6.34 -23.04
C GLY A 50 -16.98 -4.82 -23.02
N LYS A 51 -16.19 -4.25 -22.10
CA LYS A 51 -15.96 -2.80 -21.99
C LYS A 51 -14.50 -2.45 -22.21
N PRO A 52 -14.20 -1.40 -23.00
CA PRO A 52 -12.84 -0.89 -23.11
C PRO A 52 -12.42 -0.27 -21.77
N VAL A 53 -11.28 -0.70 -21.28
CA VAL A 53 -10.61 -0.18 -20.10
C VAL A 53 -9.32 0.48 -20.54
N LYS A 54 -9.09 1.71 -20.05
CA LYS A 54 -7.83 2.43 -20.24
C LYS A 54 -7.23 2.71 -18.87
N LEU A 55 -5.98 2.34 -18.69
CA LEU A 55 -5.21 2.58 -17.49
C LEU A 55 -3.93 3.31 -17.86
N ALA A 56 -3.54 4.28 -17.05
CA ALA A 56 -2.24 4.90 -17.16
C ALA A 56 -1.66 5.17 -15.78
N CYS A 57 -0.34 5.16 -15.69
CA CYS A 57 0.41 5.66 -14.55
C CYS A 57 1.45 6.66 -15.05
N TYR A 58 1.50 7.82 -14.40
CA TYR A 58 2.53 8.83 -14.61
C TYR A 58 3.20 9.13 -13.29
N ALA A 59 4.52 8.94 -13.23
CA ALA A 59 5.35 9.13 -12.04
C ALA A 59 6.60 9.95 -12.40
N SER A 60 7.39 10.31 -11.39
CA SER A 60 8.67 10.99 -11.61
C SER A 60 9.83 10.00 -11.55
N ASP A 61 10.69 10.07 -12.54
CA ASP A 61 12.02 9.43 -12.55
C ASP A 61 12.86 9.79 -11.32
N LYS A 62 12.74 11.02 -10.80
CA LYS A 62 13.46 11.51 -9.61
C LYS A 62 13.18 10.74 -8.33
N VAL A 63 12.07 10.00 -8.26
CA VAL A 63 11.72 9.14 -7.12
C VAL A 63 11.83 7.64 -7.46
N GLY A 64 12.43 7.31 -8.61
CA GLY A 64 12.62 5.94 -9.06
C GLY A 64 11.54 5.40 -9.98
N GLY A 65 10.72 6.27 -10.59
CA GLY A 65 9.75 5.88 -11.62
C GLY A 65 8.41 5.39 -11.08
N VAL A 66 7.72 4.57 -11.86
CA VAL A 66 6.39 4.04 -11.50
C VAL A 66 6.45 3.12 -10.28
N PRO A 67 5.37 2.98 -9.50
CA PRO A 67 5.37 2.07 -8.34
C PRO A 67 5.61 0.61 -8.73
N HIS A 68 6.52 -0.05 -8.01
CA HIS A 68 6.99 -1.39 -8.32
C HIS A 68 7.56 -2.13 -7.10
N GLY A 69 7.71 -3.45 -7.21
CA GLY A 69 8.34 -4.31 -6.21
C GLY A 69 7.73 -4.12 -4.83
N LEU A 70 8.57 -3.68 -3.88
CA LEU A 70 8.24 -3.49 -2.46
C LEU A 70 7.12 -2.47 -2.21
N ASP A 71 6.77 -1.64 -3.19
CA ASP A 71 5.69 -0.67 -3.07
C ASP A 71 4.34 -1.33 -2.80
N ASN A 72 4.15 -2.56 -3.28
CA ASN A 72 2.93 -3.31 -3.02
C ASN A 72 2.83 -3.66 -1.53
N GLU A 73 3.89 -4.22 -0.92
CA GLU A 73 3.93 -4.54 0.50
C GLU A 73 3.82 -3.30 1.38
N VAL A 74 4.39 -2.17 0.97
CA VAL A 74 4.19 -0.88 1.67
C VAL A 74 2.72 -0.50 1.63
N SER A 75 2.07 -0.55 0.46
CA SER A 75 0.65 -0.22 0.32
C SER A 75 -0.25 -1.06 1.24
N LEU A 76 0.03 -2.37 1.35
CA LEU A 76 -0.67 -3.29 2.24
C LEU A 76 -0.45 -2.95 3.72
N ALA A 77 0.78 -2.62 4.11
CA ALA A 77 1.10 -2.19 5.46
C ALA A 77 0.37 -0.87 5.82
N LEU A 78 0.24 0.06 4.86
CA LEU A 78 -0.51 1.31 5.06
C LEU A 78 -2.00 1.05 5.27
N ILE A 79 -2.62 0.14 4.51
CA ILE A 79 -4.02 -0.28 4.71
C ILE A 79 -4.20 -0.88 6.11
N ALA A 80 -3.31 -1.77 6.53
CA ALA A 80 -3.37 -2.39 7.86
C ALA A 80 -3.26 -1.34 8.97
N LEU A 81 -2.35 -0.37 8.83
CA LEU A 81 -2.19 0.72 9.79
C LEU A 81 -3.38 1.68 9.81
N TYR A 82 -3.99 1.96 8.66
CA TYR A 82 -5.23 2.74 8.54
C TYR A 82 -6.38 2.06 9.32
N PHE A 83 -6.56 0.75 9.15
CA PHE A 83 -7.55 0.00 9.93
C PHE A 83 -7.23 -0.01 11.43
N ASN A 84 -5.96 -0.21 11.80
CA ASN A 84 -5.52 -0.17 13.21
C ASN A 84 -5.73 1.20 13.86
N ALA A 85 -5.70 2.28 13.08
CA ALA A 85 -6.00 3.64 13.53
C ALA A 85 -7.51 3.93 13.66
N GLY A 86 -8.38 2.93 13.47
CA GLY A 86 -9.84 3.08 13.58
C GLY A 86 -10.51 3.60 12.31
N SER A 87 -9.85 3.51 11.15
CA SER A 87 -10.41 3.89 9.85
C SER A 87 -10.93 5.35 9.77
N PRO A 88 -10.08 6.35 10.07
CA PRO A 88 -10.47 7.75 10.08
C PRO A 88 -11.13 8.19 8.76
N GLU A 89 -12.13 9.08 8.85
CA GLU A 89 -12.90 9.60 7.70
C GLU A 89 -12.04 10.36 6.69
N ASP A 90 -11.08 11.12 7.18
CA ASP A 90 -10.18 11.91 6.33
C ASP A 90 -9.03 11.09 5.73
N GLY A 91 -8.95 9.79 6.05
CA GLY A 91 -7.87 8.92 5.59
C GLY A 91 -6.53 9.13 6.30
N THR A 92 -6.47 9.99 7.32
CA THR A 92 -5.20 10.38 7.93
C THR A 92 -4.87 9.57 9.17
N PHE A 93 -3.68 8.98 9.21
CA PHE A 93 -3.18 8.25 10.38
C PHE A 93 -1.70 8.51 10.62
N THR A 94 -1.23 8.15 11.82
CA THR A 94 0.17 8.26 12.22
C THR A 94 0.79 6.88 12.38
N ALA A 95 2.03 6.73 11.94
CA ALA A 95 2.82 5.52 12.08
C ALA A 95 4.31 5.85 12.22
N THR A 96 5.11 4.86 12.60
CA THR A 96 6.57 4.94 12.50
C THR A 96 7.08 4.10 11.33
N PRO A 97 8.23 4.44 10.72
CA PRO A 97 8.87 3.57 9.74
C PRO A 97 9.14 2.17 10.28
N TYR A 98 9.47 2.07 11.58
CA TYR A 98 9.64 0.79 12.26
C TYR A 98 8.38 -0.09 12.20
N GLN A 99 7.20 0.48 12.47
CA GLN A 99 5.94 -0.27 12.41
C GLN A 99 5.64 -0.79 11.00
N ILE A 100 5.88 0.04 9.98
CA ILE A 100 5.67 -0.36 8.57
C ILE A 100 6.59 -1.53 8.21
N LEU A 101 7.90 -1.41 8.46
CA LEU A 101 8.86 -2.48 8.16
C LEU A 101 8.54 -3.79 8.89
N LYS A 102 8.07 -3.71 10.15
CA LYS A 102 7.67 -4.90 10.90
C LYS A 102 6.42 -5.57 10.35
N LEU A 103 5.44 -4.80 9.86
CA LEU A 103 4.26 -5.37 9.19
C LEU A 103 4.64 -6.07 7.88
N MET A 104 5.66 -5.57 7.19
CA MET A 104 6.19 -6.19 5.96
C MET A 104 7.10 -7.40 6.24
N GLY A 105 7.39 -7.72 7.51
CA GLY A 105 8.31 -8.80 7.88
C GLY A 105 9.79 -8.49 7.61
N LEU A 106 10.15 -7.22 7.42
CA LEU A 106 11.51 -6.79 7.11
C LEU A 106 12.32 -6.42 8.37
N ASP A 107 13.63 -6.45 8.24
CA ASP A 107 14.52 -5.90 9.26
C ASP A 107 14.46 -4.37 9.29
N THR A 108 15.08 -3.77 10.31
CA THR A 108 15.06 -2.32 10.54
C THR A 108 16.44 -1.72 10.35
N SER A 109 17.13 -2.12 9.28
CA SER A 109 18.40 -1.54 8.84
C SER A 109 18.21 -0.23 8.09
N GLY A 110 19.29 0.56 7.99
CA GLY A 110 19.28 1.81 7.24
C GLY A 110 19.00 1.65 5.74
N TYR A 111 19.21 0.45 5.20
CA TYR A 111 18.82 0.09 3.83
C TYR A 111 17.29 0.07 3.67
N TYR A 112 16.58 -0.68 4.50
CA TYR A 112 15.11 -0.75 4.39
C TYR A 112 14.40 0.53 4.78
N TYR A 113 14.96 1.33 5.71
CA TYR A 113 14.43 2.67 5.96
C TYR A 113 14.51 3.58 4.73
N GLN A 114 15.60 3.46 3.96
CA GLN A 114 15.75 4.22 2.72
C GLN A 114 14.81 3.70 1.63
N ALA A 115 14.72 2.38 1.44
CA ALA A 115 13.80 1.76 0.48
C ALA A 115 12.33 2.12 0.79
N LEU A 116 11.95 2.14 2.08
CA LEU A 116 10.63 2.59 2.52
C LEU A 116 10.39 4.06 2.19
N LYS A 117 11.37 4.94 2.42
CA LYS A 117 11.26 6.36 2.07
C LYS A 117 10.99 6.54 0.58
N GLU A 118 11.74 5.84 -0.26
CA GLU A 118 11.59 5.89 -1.73
C GLU A 118 10.22 5.35 -2.16
N SER A 119 9.76 4.25 -1.55
CA SER A 119 8.43 3.69 -1.79
C SER A 119 7.31 4.67 -1.44
N LEU A 120 7.37 5.29 -0.26
CA LEU A 120 6.40 6.30 0.16
C LEU A 120 6.38 7.49 -0.80
N LEU A 121 7.53 7.91 -1.32
CA LEU A 121 7.61 8.99 -2.31
C LEU A 121 7.02 8.59 -3.67
N ARG A 122 7.27 7.37 -4.15
CA ARG A 122 6.63 6.85 -5.37
C ARG A 122 5.11 6.82 -5.22
N LEU A 123 4.61 6.26 -4.13
CA LEU A 123 3.17 6.18 -3.84
C LEU A 123 2.49 7.55 -3.65
N THR A 124 3.27 8.57 -3.27
CA THR A 124 2.78 9.96 -3.11
C THR A 124 2.79 10.75 -4.42
N THR A 125 3.61 10.38 -5.40
CA THR A 125 3.82 11.18 -6.63
C THR A 125 3.22 10.52 -7.87
N ALA A 126 3.17 9.18 -7.91
CA ALA A 126 2.58 8.43 -9.00
C ALA A 126 1.08 8.72 -9.10
N THR A 127 0.66 9.19 -10.27
CA THR A 127 -0.72 9.52 -10.59
C THR A 127 -1.27 8.46 -11.53
N TYR A 128 -2.32 7.78 -11.08
CA TYR A 128 -3.06 6.80 -11.86
C TYR A 128 -4.23 7.48 -12.54
N VAL A 129 -4.46 7.17 -13.82
CA VAL A 129 -5.60 7.62 -14.61
C VAL A 129 -6.33 6.40 -15.13
N LEU A 130 -7.57 6.20 -14.69
CA LEU A 130 -8.36 5.02 -15.00
C LEU A 130 -9.65 5.45 -15.71
N SER A 131 -9.98 4.82 -16.83
CA SER A 131 -11.24 5.04 -17.56
C SER A 131 -12.18 3.85 -17.37
N GLU A 132 -13.36 4.09 -16.81
CA GLU A 132 -14.43 3.10 -16.57
C GLU A 132 -13.96 1.81 -15.86
N ALA A 133 -12.88 1.91 -15.07
CA ALA A 133 -12.20 0.76 -14.49
C ALA A 133 -12.25 0.74 -12.96
N TRP A 134 -12.68 1.82 -12.31
CA TRP A 134 -12.79 1.90 -10.85
C TRP A 134 -14.18 1.49 -10.37
N ARG A 135 -14.26 0.53 -9.46
CA ARG A 135 -15.53 0.10 -8.87
C ARG A 135 -15.80 0.89 -7.60
N SER A 136 -16.87 1.69 -7.59
CA SER A 136 -17.37 2.42 -6.42
C SER A 136 -18.89 2.48 -6.47
N ASP A 137 -19.57 2.33 -5.34
CA ASP A 137 -21.04 2.53 -5.23
C ASP A 137 -21.86 1.69 -6.23
N GLY A 138 -21.39 0.47 -6.52
CA GLY A 138 -22.07 -0.40 -7.48
C GLY A 138 -21.98 0.07 -8.95
N ARG A 139 -21.12 1.06 -9.26
CA ARG A 139 -20.87 1.57 -10.62
C ARG A 139 -19.40 1.47 -11.00
N TRP A 140 -19.15 1.41 -12.30
CA TRP A 140 -17.82 1.62 -12.88
C TRP A 140 -17.63 3.12 -13.06
N GLN A 141 -16.45 3.62 -12.74
CA GLN A 141 -16.11 5.03 -12.74
C GLN A 141 -14.74 5.23 -13.38
N SER A 142 -14.59 6.40 -14.00
CA SER A 142 -13.30 6.94 -14.37
C SER A 142 -12.73 7.76 -13.20
N VAL A 143 -11.47 7.58 -12.88
CA VAL A 143 -10.84 8.20 -11.71
C VAL A 143 -9.38 8.53 -11.98
N THR A 144 -8.95 9.69 -11.48
CA THR A 144 -7.54 10.07 -11.43
C THR A 144 -7.16 10.26 -9.98
N PHE A 145 -6.17 9.51 -9.49
CA PHE A 145 -5.79 9.54 -8.08
C PHE A 145 -4.32 9.19 -7.89
N ARG A 146 -3.81 9.48 -6.68
CA ARG A 146 -2.52 9.01 -6.17
C ARG A 146 -2.80 8.06 -5.03
N TYR A 147 -1.90 7.14 -4.71
CA TYR A 147 -2.18 6.22 -3.59
C TYR A 147 -2.16 6.96 -2.24
N ILE A 148 -1.12 7.77 -2.03
CA ILE A 148 -0.96 8.66 -0.87
C ILE A 148 -1.24 10.09 -1.33
N GLU A 149 -2.27 10.71 -0.74
CA GLU A 149 -2.63 12.11 -1.02
C GLU A 149 -1.65 13.07 -0.35
N LYS A 150 -1.25 12.75 0.89
CA LYS A 150 -0.33 13.58 1.68
C LYS A 150 0.60 12.71 2.52
N LEU A 151 1.88 13.06 2.51
CA LEU A 151 2.91 12.47 3.34
C LEU A 151 3.66 13.57 4.09
N GLU A 152 3.68 13.48 5.41
CA GLU A 152 4.47 14.33 6.30
C GLU A 152 5.36 13.44 7.15
N TYR A 153 6.63 13.78 7.33
CA TYR A 153 7.54 12.97 8.13
C TYR A 153 8.62 13.78 8.84
N THR A 154 9.07 13.28 10.00
CA THR A 154 10.30 13.75 10.65
C THR A 154 11.49 12.90 10.17
N SER A 155 12.67 13.51 10.15
CA SER A 155 13.92 12.84 9.74
C SER A 155 15.00 12.98 10.81
N SER A 156 15.96 12.08 10.78
CA SER A 156 17.26 12.26 11.44
C SER A 156 17.98 13.52 10.94
N GLN A 157 19.08 13.89 11.61
CA GLN A 157 19.91 15.05 11.20
C GLN A 157 20.41 14.93 9.76
N ASP A 158 20.66 13.71 9.27
CA ASP A 158 21.11 13.44 7.90
C ASP A 158 19.94 13.35 6.88
N GLY A 159 18.72 13.72 7.28
CA GLY A 159 17.54 13.70 6.40
C GLY A 159 16.99 12.30 6.07
N ARG A 160 17.47 11.26 6.77
CA ARG A 160 17.05 9.87 6.59
C ARG A 160 15.93 9.50 7.56
N LEU A 161 15.07 8.57 7.14
CA LEU A 161 14.12 7.93 8.05
C LEU A 161 14.88 7.00 9.00
N ASP A 162 14.43 6.94 10.25
CA ASP A 162 14.91 5.99 11.25
C ASP A 162 13.77 5.49 12.15
N ARG A 163 14.12 4.76 13.22
CA ARG A 163 13.15 4.24 14.20
C ARG A 163 12.39 5.32 14.98
N SER A 164 12.94 6.52 15.08
CA SER A 164 12.38 7.66 15.83
C SER A 164 11.58 8.62 14.94
N SER A 165 11.71 8.50 13.61
CA SER A 165 10.87 9.20 12.65
C SER A 165 9.38 8.92 12.90
N VAL A 166 8.59 9.97 12.75
CA VAL A 166 7.12 9.93 12.78
C VAL A 166 6.62 10.22 11.38
N LEU A 167 5.70 9.39 10.90
CA LEU A 167 5.00 9.56 9.64
C LEU A 167 3.56 9.95 9.92
N ARG A 168 3.05 10.96 9.20
CA ARG A 168 1.63 11.28 9.11
C ARG A 168 1.21 11.13 7.65
N ILE A 169 0.30 10.20 7.40
CA ILE A 169 -0.04 9.70 6.08
C ILE A 169 -1.52 9.92 5.87
N THR A 170 -1.90 10.54 4.75
CA THR A 170 -3.28 10.65 4.30
C THR A 170 -3.43 9.84 3.02
N LEU A 171 -4.22 8.76 3.06
CA LEU A 171 -4.57 7.99 1.87
C LEU A 171 -5.50 8.81 0.97
N ALA A 172 -5.47 8.54 -0.34
CA ALA A 172 -6.43 9.15 -1.25
C ALA A 172 -7.88 8.81 -0.88
N LYS A 173 -8.78 9.76 -1.15
CA LYS A 173 -10.20 9.65 -0.79
C LYS A 173 -10.87 8.47 -1.49
N GLU A 174 -10.39 8.13 -2.69
CA GLU A 174 -10.82 7.00 -3.50
C GLU A 174 -10.52 5.68 -2.79
N ILE A 175 -9.29 5.54 -2.26
CA ILE A 175 -8.87 4.39 -1.45
C ILE A 175 -9.70 4.31 -0.18
N VAL A 176 -9.80 5.41 0.57
CA VAL A 176 -10.58 5.47 1.82
C VAL A 176 -12.04 5.06 1.59
N ARG A 177 -12.68 5.61 0.56
CA ARG A 177 -14.06 5.27 0.19
C ARG A 177 -14.18 3.78 -0.13
N SER A 178 -13.27 3.25 -0.94
CA SER A 178 -13.27 1.85 -1.34
C SER A 178 -13.14 0.89 -0.15
N LEU A 179 -12.19 1.17 0.76
CA LEU A 179 -11.99 0.40 1.98
C LEU A 179 -13.24 0.42 2.88
N LYS A 180 -13.91 1.56 3.01
CA LYS A 180 -15.15 1.69 3.82
C LYS A 180 -16.34 0.97 3.22
N GLN A 181 -16.37 0.83 1.90
CA GLN A 181 -17.38 0.04 1.20
C GLN A 181 -17.10 -1.47 1.25
N ASN A 182 -16.09 -1.90 2.03
CA ASN A 182 -15.58 -3.27 2.07
C ASN A 182 -15.22 -3.81 0.69
N TYR A 183 -14.76 -2.93 -0.21
CA TYR A 183 -14.20 -3.36 -1.48
C TYR A 183 -12.73 -3.77 -1.28
N VAL A 184 -12.58 -4.78 -0.44
CA VAL A 184 -11.30 -5.32 0.03
C VAL A 184 -11.16 -6.76 -0.43
N LYS A 185 -9.93 -7.15 -0.77
CA LYS A 185 -9.58 -8.54 -1.03
C LYS A 185 -8.92 -9.11 0.23
N PRO A 186 -9.46 -10.17 0.86
CA PRO A 186 -8.75 -10.83 1.94
C PRO A 186 -7.46 -11.46 1.39
N ILE A 187 -6.35 -11.25 2.09
CA ILE A 187 -5.05 -11.82 1.75
C ILE A 187 -4.84 -13.05 2.63
N ASP A 188 -4.68 -14.20 1.98
CA ASP A 188 -4.22 -15.41 2.65
C ASP A 188 -2.68 -15.34 2.78
N ILE A 189 -2.22 -14.98 3.97
CA ILE A 189 -0.79 -14.80 4.27
C ILE A 189 -0.04 -16.12 4.18
N GLU A 190 -0.67 -17.23 4.60
CA GLU A 190 -0.04 -18.55 4.58
C GLU A 190 0.18 -18.99 3.12
N PHE A 191 -0.80 -18.71 2.25
CA PHE A 191 -0.66 -18.89 0.81
C PHE A 191 0.42 -17.96 0.23
N MET A 192 0.39 -16.66 0.52
CA MET A 192 1.38 -15.71 -0.02
C MET A 192 2.81 -16.06 0.41
N ALA A 193 3.04 -16.46 1.66
CA ALA A 193 4.34 -16.91 2.15
C ALA A 193 4.81 -18.22 1.50
N SER A 194 3.88 -19.03 0.98
CA SER A 194 4.19 -20.26 0.24
C SER A 194 4.60 -20.01 -1.21
N LEU A 195 4.25 -18.85 -1.79
CA LEU A 195 4.60 -18.51 -3.16
C LEU A 195 6.12 -18.30 -3.26
N ARG A 196 6.77 -19.12 -4.09
CA ARG A 196 8.16 -18.89 -4.46
C ARG A 196 8.23 -17.73 -5.45
N ARG A 197 9.05 -16.72 -5.15
CA ARG A 197 9.35 -15.65 -6.12
C ARG A 197 9.84 -16.30 -7.42
N PRO A 198 9.25 -15.98 -8.58
CA PRO A 198 9.87 -16.33 -9.86
C PRO A 198 11.26 -15.71 -9.90
N LEU A 199 12.27 -16.51 -10.23
CA LEU A 199 13.63 -16.05 -10.46
C LEU A 199 13.71 -15.19 -11.73
#